data_AF-A0A3D1MAS1-F1
#
_entry.id   AF-A0A3D1MAS1-F1
#
_cell.length_a   1.000
_cell.length_b   1.000
_cell.length_c   1.000
_cell.angle_alpha   90.00
_cell.angle_beta   90.00
_cell.angle_gamma   90.00
#
_symmetry.space_group_name_H-M   'P 1'
#
loop_
_entity.id
_entity.type
_entity.pdbx_description
1 polymer ?
#
loop_
_entity_poly.entity_id
_entity_poly.type
_entity_poly.pdbx_seq_one_letter_code
_entity_poly.pdbx_strand_id
1 'polypeptide(L)'
;MKNIFILSSLTIWASVVTAQGIPVSQNTSNRNALLEEFTGVNCQFCPDGHRIADELVAANPGRVVAVNIHSGSYASDPTDFRIQDGESLDNTFSISGYPTGVVSRAQGNATSSRGAWAGQISPILSETSYVNLGMQADWDITTNEATITLQAYFTGNSTASSERLHLYLLQDDIEGKQSAGSTYYPEMVLPNGLYNHKKMLRNMFFGLNGITLPNNSLGSLFDTTFSVSIQDFYPSVSGSTNVMTEIGKMSFVLFTTDQSNRNVETAIKVAPNYTGLTALDASAEGASVESPSCGWQVNPKFAFENLGQSAVTSLQLRYDINNGTEVTYKWNGQVDQFSSTEITLPTYYYLPQANNIITAEIIAVNGSADDVSSNNVATNNFNVDASGYNTTSISLDLRLDDWGSEVTWGVYDANGDFVPARDNITGTTYTSPIVYPDQLTSANNQFFYTINLNDFDCYSIIYEDSYGDGLGGNPTGSFTFTDPTTSAPLLTGSGASIGSGLSAAFFTTNSTGGSNATTDLTETTDSDNDGVTDLDELNLGSNPNDPNSQPTSIDDLANLGVSIYPNPSTGIINLES
;
A
#
# COMPACT_ATOMS: atom_id res chain seq x y z
N MET A 1 -57.62 -63.44 17.03
CA MET A 1 -57.11 -62.07 16.86
C MET A 1 -56.16 -61.78 18.01
N LYS A 2 -54.85 -61.90 17.78
CA LYS A 2 -53.80 -61.59 18.77
C LYS A 2 -52.88 -60.57 18.12
N ASN A 3 -52.81 -59.38 18.70
CA ASN A 3 -52.01 -58.27 18.23
C ASN A 3 -50.52 -58.54 18.52
N ILE A 4 -49.68 -58.47 17.49
CA ILE A 4 -48.23 -58.50 17.61
C ILE A 4 -47.75 -57.05 17.50
N PHE A 5 -47.23 -56.52 18.60
CA PHE A 5 -46.48 -55.27 18.62
C PHE A 5 -45.01 -55.57 18.30
N ILE A 6 -44.48 -54.97 17.25
CA ILE A 6 -43.05 -55.00 16.90
C ILE A 6 -42.41 -53.77 17.55
N LEU A 7 -41.49 -54.01 18.47
CA LEU A 7 -40.69 -52.99 19.15
C LEU A 7 -39.39 -52.80 18.35
N SER A 8 -39.26 -51.68 17.63
CA SER A 8 -38.03 -51.30 16.92
C SER A 8 -37.11 -50.53 17.87
N SER A 9 -35.98 -51.13 18.25
CA SER A 9 -34.91 -50.45 18.99
C SER A 9 -34.09 -49.57 18.06
N LEU A 10 -34.15 -48.26 18.24
CA LEU A 10 -33.30 -47.28 17.56
C LEU A 10 -32.03 -47.06 18.38
N THR A 11 -30.92 -47.67 17.97
CA THR A 11 -29.59 -47.45 18.54
C THR A 11 -29.03 -46.13 18.00
N ILE A 12 -29.05 -45.08 18.81
CA ILE A 12 -28.39 -43.80 18.54
C ILE A 12 -26.89 -44.00 18.77
N TRP A 13 -26.11 -44.02 17.69
CA TRP A 13 -24.67 -43.89 17.74
C TRP A 13 -24.34 -42.41 17.95
N ALA A 14 -23.95 -42.04 19.18
CA ALA A 14 -23.34 -40.76 19.44
C ALA A 14 -21.91 -40.78 18.87
N SER A 15 -21.73 -40.16 17.70
CA SER A 15 -20.41 -39.86 17.16
C SER A 15 -19.80 -38.75 18.04
N VAL A 16 -18.90 -39.12 18.93
CA VAL A 16 -18.04 -38.15 19.61
C VAL A 16 -17.07 -37.66 18.55
N VAL A 17 -17.34 -36.48 17.96
CA VAL A 17 -16.36 -35.78 17.14
C VAL A 17 -15.26 -35.31 18.10
N THR A 18 -14.19 -36.08 18.23
CA THR A 18 -12.95 -35.55 18.79
C THR A 18 -12.37 -34.64 17.73
N ALA A 19 -12.45 -33.32 17.93
CA ALA A 19 -11.56 -32.40 17.24
C ALA A 19 -10.13 -32.82 17.61
N GLN A 20 -9.42 -33.49 16.71
CA GLN A 20 -7.99 -33.74 16.88
C GLN A 20 -7.29 -32.40 16.67
N GLY A 21 -7.10 -31.66 17.78
CA GLY A 21 -6.18 -30.53 17.81
C GLY A 21 -4.78 -30.97 17.36
N ILE A 22 -4.00 -30.02 16.86
CA ILE A 22 -2.63 -30.23 16.38
C ILE A 22 -1.81 -30.93 17.49
N PRO A 23 -1.19 -32.09 17.24
CA PRO A 23 -0.26 -32.64 18.21
C PRO A 23 1.01 -31.79 18.19
N VAL A 24 1.35 -31.18 19.33
CA VAL A 24 2.68 -30.62 19.59
C VAL A 24 3.76 -31.60 19.17
N SER A 25 4.81 -31.11 18.51
CA SER A 25 5.92 -31.97 18.08
C SER A 25 6.51 -32.71 19.28
N GLN A 26 6.72 -34.02 19.13
CA GLN A 26 7.40 -34.83 20.14
C GLN A 26 8.89 -35.01 19.85
N ASN A 27 9.37 -34.52 18.71
CA ASN A 27 10.77 -34.56 18.33
C ASN A 27 11.52 -33.43 19.01
N THR A 28 12.74 -33.70 19.50
CA THR A 28 13.62 -32.66 20.05
C THR A 28 13.84 -31.54 19.04
N SER A 29 13.72 -30.29 19.49
CA SER A 29 14.04 -29.10 18.71
C SER A 29 14.88 -28.12 19.55
N ASN A 30 15.47 -27.13 18.89
CA ASN A 30 16.12 -26.04 19.59
C ASN A 30 15.10 -25.04 20.14
N ARG A 31 15.54 -24.24 21.11
CA ARG A 31 14.75 -23.18 21.73
C ARG A 31 14.39 -22.10 20.71
N ASN A 32 13.22 -21.50 20.89
CA ASN A 32 12.87 -20.22 20.30
C ASN A 32 13.12 -19.11 21.32
N ALA A 33 13.58 -17.95 20.86
CA ALA A 33 13.85 -16.83 21.74
C ALA A 33 12.63 -15.91 21.88
N LEU A 34 12.41 -15.38 23.07
CA LEU A 34 11.43 -14.33 23.34
C LEU A 34 12.16 -13.01 23.61
N LEU A 35 11.75 -11.92 22.97
CA LEU A 35 12.18 -10.57 23.28
C LEU A 35 10.98 -9.80 23.83
N GLU A 36 11.00 -9.52 25.13
CA GLU A 36 10.05 -8.61 25.76
C GLU A 36 10.66 -7.20 25.75
N GLU A 37 10.23 -6.36 24.82
CA GLU A 37 10.69 -4.99 24.64
C GLU A 37 9.81 -4.01 25.40
N PHE A 38 10.36 -3.38 26.43
CA PHE A 38 9.70 -2.29 27.15
C PHE A 38 9.91 -0.98 26.40
N THR A 39 8.81 -0.33 26.03
CA THR A 39 8.77 0.82 25.12
C THR A 39 7.80 1.91 25.61
N GLY A 40 7.77 3.04 24.91
CA GLY A 40 6.83 4.12 25.16
C GLY A 40 6.78 5.15 24.04
N VAL A 41 5.60 5.73 23.82
CA VAL A 41 5.35 6.68 22.72
C VAL A 41 6.24 7.93 22.78
N ASN A 42 6.69 8.33 23.96
CA ASN A 42 7.53 9.53 24.15
C ASN A 42 9.04 9.23 24.13
N CYS A 43 9.43 7.96 24.06
CA CYS A 43 10.82 7.54 24.04
C CYS A 43 11.44 7.72 22.65
N GLN A 44 12.46 8.57 22.55
CA GLN A 44 13.08 8.95 21.26
C GLN A 44 13.77 7.78 20.57
N PHE A 45 14.33 6.82 21.31
CA PHE A 45 15.07 5.70 20.74
C PHE A 45 14.25 4.42 20.62
N CYS A 46 13.00 4.42 21.08
CA CYS A 46 12.14 3.26 21.01
C CYS A 46 11.79 2.83 19.58
N PRO A 47 11.64 3.74 18.59
CA PRO A 47 11.49 3.30 17.20
C PRO A 47 12.71 2.53 16.67
N ASP A 48 13.93 2.88 17.11
CA ASP A 48 15.15 2.12 16.78
C ASP A 48 15.13 0.73 17.42
N GLY A 49 14.58 0.62 18.64
CA GLY A 49 14.30 -0.66 19.30
C GLY A 49 13.31 -1.51 18.49
N HIS A 50 12.16 -0.94 18.12
CA HIS A 50 11.16 -1.62 17.30
C HIS A 50 11.77 -2.14 15.99
N ARG A 51 12.56 -1.32 15.29
CA ARG A 51 13.27 -1.69 14.04
C ARG A 51 14.19 -2.87 14.25
N ILE A 52 15.04 -2.84 15.28
CA ILE A 52 15.97 -3.92 15.60
C ILE A 52 15.19 -5.20 15.97
N ALA A 53 14.10 -5.10 16.72
CA ALA A 53 13.24 -6.24 17.04
C ALA A 53 12.61 -6.86 15.79
N ASP A 54 12.12 -6.04 14.85
CA ASP A 54 11.60 -6.49 13.55
C ASP A 54 12.68 -7.17 12.70
N GLU A 55 13.87 -6.61 12.62
CA GLU A 55 15.02 -7.21 11.93
C GLU A 55 15.39 -8.58 12.52
N LEU A 56 15.36 -8.72 13.85
CA LEU A 56 15.66 -9.98 14.52
C LEU A 56 14.61 -11.06 14.24
N VAL A 57 13.33 -10.68 14.22
CA VAL A 57 12.22 -11.58 13.85
C VAL A 57 12.34 -11.98 12.39
N ALA A 58 12.57 -11.02 11.48
CA ALA A 58 12.71 -11.27 10.04
C ALA A 58 13.92 -12.15 9.71
N ALA A 59 15.05 -11.96 10.40
CA ALA A 59 16.24 -12.79 10.22
C ALA A 59 16.09 -14.22 10.78
N ASN A 60 15.09 -14.46 11.63
CA ASN A 60 14.85 -15.75 12.27
C ASN A 60 13.37 -16.16 12.22
N PRO A 61 12.79 -16.37 11.02
CA PRO A 61 11.36 -16.62 10.87
C PRO A 61 10.89 -17.81 11.72
N GLY A 62 9.87 -17.59 12.56
CA GLY A 62 9.30 -18.61 13.44
C GLY A 62 10.19 -19.03 14.63
N ARG A 63 11.37 -18.42 14.81
CA ARG A 63 12.34 -18.77 15.85
C ARG A 63 12.56 -17.66 16.90
N VAL A 64 12.23 -16.42 16.57
CA VAL A 64 12.24 -15.27 17.49
C VAL A 64 10.85 -14.69 17.57
N VAL A 65 10.35 -14.49 18.80
CA VAL A 65 9.09 -13.81 19.09
C VAL A 65 9.41 -12.52 19.82
N ALA A 66 8.91 -11.39 19.33
CA ALA A 66 9.05 -10.10 20.00
C ALA A 66 7.68 -9.60 20.48
N VAL A 67 7.67 -8.94 21.65
CA VAL A 67 6.50 -8.37 22.29
C VAL A 67 6.84 -6.94 22.71
N ASN A 68 6.05 -5.97 22.26
CA ASN A 68 6.19 -4.57 22.63
C ASN A 68 5.29 -4.28 23.83
N ILE A 69 5.91 -3.87 24.94
CA ILE A 69 5.25 -3.62 26.21
C ILE A 69 5.34 -2.12 26.48
N HIS A 70 4.25 -1.40 26.21
CA HIS A 70 4.15 0.01 26.58
C HIS A 70 3.96 0.12 28.10
N SER A 71 4.95 0.71 28.77
CA SER A 71 4.94 0.86 30.23
C SER A 71 5.73 2.08 30.72
N GLY A 72 5.50 2.43 31.98
CA GLY A 72 6.20 3.49 32.70
C GLY A 72 6.00 4.89 32.13
N SER A 73 6.89 5.81 32.50
CA SER A 73 6.70 7.25 32.27
C SER A 73 6.85 7.69 30.83
N TYR A 74 7.54 6.91 29.98
CA TYR A 74 7.69 7.23 28.55
C TYR A 74 6.50 6.76 27.72
N ALA A 75 5.60 5.95 28.27
CA ALA A 75 4.41 5.46 27.57
C ALA A 75 3.13 6.24 27.94
N SER A 76 3.20 7.21 28.87
CA SER A 76 2.05 8.05 29.26
C SER A 76 1.92 9.31 28.39
N ASP A 77 0.68 9.68 28.03
CA ASP A 77 0.16 10.98 27.50
C ASP A 77 0.96 11.68 26.35
N PRO A 78 0.33 12.17 25.25
CA PRO A 78 -1.11 12.22 24.95
C PRO A 78 -1.73 10.95 24.38
N THR A 79 -0.93 9.97 23.96
CA THR A 79 -1.40 8.65 23.51
C THR A 79 -0.88 7.61 24.50
N ASP A 80 -1.76 7.03 25.31
CA ASP A 80 -1.37 6.09 26.35
C ASP A 80 -1.74 4.67 25.92
N PHE A 81 -0.76 3.82 25.67
CA PHE A 81 -0.99 2.42 25.29
C PHE A 81 -0.74 1.44 26.43
N ARG A 82 -0.49 1.94 27.65
CA ARG A 82 -0.18 1.09 28.79
C ARG A 82 -1.41 0.30 29.20
N ILE A 83 -1.20 -0.97 29.52
CA ILE A 83 -2.16 -1.81 30.24
C ILE A 83 -1.58 -2.19 31.61
N GLN A 84 -2.45 -2.56 32.56
CA GLN A 84 -2.00 -2.91 33.92
C GLN A 84 -1.00 -4.07 33.95
N ASP A 85 -1.11 -5.02 33.01
CA ASP A 85 -0.17 -6.12 32.87
C ASP A 85 1.24 -5.65 32.48
N GLY A 86 1.34 -4.68 31.56
CA GLY A 86 2.60 -4.07 31.14
C GLY A 86 3.31 -3.34 32.28
N GLU A 87 2.56 -2.55 33.06
CA GLU A 87 3.08 -1.91 34.28
C GLU A 87 3.57 -2.94 35.32
N SER A 88 2.88 -4.07 35.41
CA SER A 88 3.24 -5.14 36.35
C SER A 88 4.52 -5.85 35.93
N LEU A 89 4.74 -6.05 34.62
CA LEU A 89 5.99 -6.57 34.07
C LEU A 89 7.13 -5.58 34.29
N ASP A 90 6.93 -4.30 33.99
CA ASP A 90 7.92 -3.24 34.17
C ASP A 90 8.51 -3.25 35.60
N ASN A 91 7.63 -3.26 36.60
CA ASN A 91 8.00 -3.38 38.01
C ASN A 91 8.75 -4.69 38.31
N THR A 92 8.31 -5.82 37.75
CA THR A 92 8.90 -7.15 37.96
C THR A 92 10.33 -7.27 37.43
N PHE A 93 10.63 -6.57 36.34
CA PHE A 93 11.97 -6.52 35.76
C PHE A 93 12.78 -5.30 36.22
N SER A 94 12.18 -4.41 37.01
CA SER A 94 12.81 -3.18 37.51
C SER A 94 13.36 -2.33 36.35
N ILE A 95 12.52 -2.14 35.32
CA ILE A 95 12.87 -1.34 34.15
C ILE A 95 13.14 0.10 34.58
N SER A 96 14.26 0.66 34.13
CA SER A 96 14.72 2.00 34.53
C SER A 96 15.01 2.92 33.34
N GLY A 97 14.80 2.43 32.12
CA GLY A 97 14.98 3.18 30.88
C GLY A 97 14.30 2.49 29.71
N TYR A 98 14.12 3.23 28.62
CA TYR A 98 13.43 2.75 27.41
C TYR A 98 14.23 3.18 26.15
N PRO A 99 14.30 2.34 25.09
CA PRO A 99 13.81 0.97 25.08
C PRO A 99 14.73 0.06 25.91
N THR A 100 14.14 -0.91 26.60
CA THR A 100 14.86 -1.96 27.33
C THR A 100 14.29 -3.31 26.94
N GLY A 101 15.15 -4.25 26.56
CA GLY A 101 14.73 -5.60 26.22
C GLY A 101 15.07 -6.60 27.31
N VAL A 102 14.18 -7.57 27.51
CA VAL A 102 14.42 -8.77 28.31
C VAL A 102 14.41 -9.97 27.37
N VAL A 103 15.59 -10.50 27.05
CA VAL A 103 15.74 -11.63 26.14
C VAL A 103 15.63 -12.95 26.91
N SER A 104 14.59 -13.72 26.59
CA SER A 104 14.18 -15.01 27.18
C SER A 104 14.30 -15.08 28.71
N ARG A 105 14.16 -13.93 29.39
CA ARG A 105 14.31 -13.78 30.84
C ARG A 105 15.51 -14.55 31.43
N ALA A 106 16.62 -14.61 30.70
CA ALA A 106 17.79 -15.39 31.09
C ALA A 106 18.33 -14.95 32.46
N GLN A 107 18.91 -15.88 33.23
CA GLN A 107 19.27 -15.69 34.64
C GLN A 107 19.97 -14.34 34.92
N GLY A 108 19.45 -13.62 35.92
CA GLY A 108 20.07 -12.40 36.47
C GLY A 108 19.31 -11.09 36.22
N ASN A 109 18.05 -11.11 35.79
CA ASN A 109 17.31 -9.90 35.37
C ASN A 109 18.10 -9.10 34.32
N ALA A 110 18.68 -9.79 33.33
CA ALA A 110 19.49 -9.13 32.30
C ALA A 110 18.60 -8.30 31.35
N THR A 111 18.07 -7.20 31.85
CA THR A 111 17.61 -6.08 31.04
C THR A 111 18.78 -5.59 30.22
N SER A 112 18.56 -5.35 28.94
CA SER A 112 19.64 -4.99 28.03
C SER A 112 19.20 -3.94 27.04
N SER A 113 20.15 -3.11 26.62
CA SER A 113 19.91 -2.12 25.58
C SER A 113 19.82 -2.78 24.21
N ARG A 114 19.14 -2.11 23.28
CA ARG A 114 18.89 -2.56 21.90
C ARG A 114 20.08 -3.17 21.16
N GLY A 115 21.29 -2.63 21.37
CA GLY A 115 22.51 -3.15 20.72
C GLY A 115 22.96 -4.54 21.20
N ALA A 116 22.43 -5.05 22.32
CA ALA A 116 22.83 -6.34 22.89
C ALA A 116 21.91 -7.50 22.48
N TRP A 117 20.68 -7.22 22.01
CA TRP A 117 19.64 -8.25 21.83
C TRP A 117 20.06 -9.34 20.86
N ALA A 118 20.64 -8.98 19.71
CA ALA A 118 21.13 -9.93 18.71
C ALA A 118 22.15 -10.94 19.29
N GLY A 119 23.10 -10.43 20.08
CA GLY A 119 24.14 -11.24 20.71
C GLY A 119 23.61 -12.15 21.82
N GLN A 120 22.47 -11.80 22.44
CA GLN A 120 21.79 -12.63 23.44
C GLN A 120 20.88 -13.69 22.81
N ILE A 121 20.19 -13.35 21.73
CA ILE A 121 19.29 -14.26 21.01
C ILE A 121 20.07 -15.39 20.33
N SER A 122 21.18 -15.07 19.67
CA SER A 122 21.96 -16.04 18.88
C SER A 122 22.32 -17.33 19.65
N PRO A 123 22.89 -17.28 20.88
CA PRO A 123 23.19 -18.50 21.62
C PRO A 123 21.92 -19.28 22.03
N ILE A 124 20.84 -18.60 22.39
CA ILE A 124 19.57 -19.26 22.77
C ILE A 124 19.05 -20.14 21.62
N LEU A 125 19.08 -19.64 20.39
CA LEU A 125 18.60 -20.38 19.21
C LEU A 125 19.41 -21.65 18.91
N SER A 126 20.63 -21.75 19.46
CA SER A 126 21.52 -22.91 19.30
C SER A 126 21.32 -23.98 20.38
N GLU A 127 20.65 -23.65 21.48
CA GLU A 127 20.41 -24.56 22.59
C GLU A 127 19.22 -25.49 22.31
N THR A 128 19.37 -26.76 22.68
CA THR A 128 18.27 -27.73 22.61
C THR A 128 17.23 -27.39 23.67
N SER A 129 15.96 -27.40 23.28
CA SER A 129 14.88 -27.19 24.23
C SER A 129 14.45 -28.51 24.87
N TYR A 130 14.15 -28.48 26.18
CA TYR A 130 13.56 -29.62 26.88
C TYR A 130 12.03 -29.66 26.83
N VAL A 131 11.37 -28.67 26.23
CA VAL A 131 9.91 -28.64 26.04
C VAL A 131 9.55 -28.04 24.69
N ASN A 132 8.63 -28.70 23.99
CA ASN A 132 8.01 -28.17 22.78
C ASN A 132 6.62 -27.62 23.11
N LEU A 133 6.23 -26.57 22.41
CA LEU A 133 4.92 -25.93 22.58
C LEU A 133 4.06 -26.13 21.34
N GLY A 134 2.78 -26.37 21.56
CA GLY A 134 1.74 -26.39 20.54
C GLY A 134 0.59 -25.51 20.99
N MET A 135 -0.02 -24.79 20.05
CA MET A 135 -1.18 -23.96 20.33
C MET A 135 -2.09 -23.90 19.10
N GLN A 136 -3.39 -23.89 19.37
CA GLN A 136 -4.43 -23.57 18.40
C GLN A 136 -5.39 -22.58 19.06
N ALA A 137 -5.81 -21.55 18.32
CA ALA A 137 -6.88 -20.66 18.73
C ALA A 137 -7.89 -20.60 17.58
N ASP A 138 -9.11 -21.06 17.82
CA ASP A 138 -10.22 -20.97 16.87
C ASP A 138 -11.20 -19.93 17.39
N TRP A 139 -11.33 -18.81 16.70
CA TRP A 139 -12.12 -17.66 17.12
C TRP A 139 -13.36 -17.50 16.24
N ASP A 140 -14.53 -17.68 16.84
CA ASP A 140 -15.81 -17.40 16.21
C ASP A 140 -16.13 -15.91 16.37
N ILE A 141 -16.11 -15.19 15.25
CA ILE A 141 -16.34 -13.75 15.20
C ILE A 141 -17.81 -13.40 15.41
N THR A 142 -18.74 -14.31 15.11
CA THR A 142 -20.17 -14.08 15.33
C THR A 142 -20.50 -14.09 16.83
N THR A 143 -19.90 -14.99 17.61
CA THR A 143 -20.12 -15.06 19.06
C THR A 143 -19.09 -14.28 19.88
N ASN A 144 -18.01 -13.81 19.24
CA ASN A 144 -16.82 -13.27 19.88
C ASN A 144 -16.26 -14.19 20.98
N GLU A 145 -16.12 -15.48 20.65
CA GLU A 145 -15.56 -16.51 21.53
C GLU A 145 -14.39 -17.21 20.86
N ALA A 146 -13.22 -17.18 21.52
CA ALA A 146 -12.03 -17.90 21.11
C ALA A 146 -11.89 -19.19 21.93
N THR A 147 -11.86 -20.33 21.26
CA THR A 147 -11.52 -21.63 21.83
C THR A 147 -10.02 -21.86 21.67
N ILE A 148 -9.30 -21.90 22.80
CA ILE A 148 -7.84 -21.95 22.84
C ILE A 148 -7.40 -23.30 23.39
N THR A 149 -6.63 -24.04 22.59
CA THR A 149 -5.96 -25.28 23.00
C THR A 149 -4.47 -25.04 23.16
N LEU A 150 -3.91 -25.40 24.31
CA LEU A 150 -2.50 -25.24 24.66
C LEU A 150 -1.89 -26.60 24.96
N GLN A 151 -0.71 -26.85 24.40
CA GLN A 151 0.06 -28.06 24.64
C GLN A 151 1.52 -27.74 24.99
N ALA A 152 2.07 -28.51 25.94
CA ALA A 152 3.49 -28.51 26.26
C ALA A 152 3.98 -29.95 26.40
N TYR A 153 4.89 -30.38 25.53
CA TYR A 153 5.46 -31.73 25.55
C TYR A 153 6.94 -31.70 25.91
N PHE A 154 7.31 -32.37 26.99
CA PHE A 154 8.68 -32.40 27.47
C PHE A 154 9.52 -33.42 26.69
N THR A 155 10.45 -32.91 25.89
CA THR A 155 11.46 -33.69 25.14
C THR A 155 12.73 -33.95 25.96
N GLY A 156 12.81 -33.37 27.16
CA GLY A 156 13.86 -33.58 28.16
C GLY A 156 13.34 -33.35 29.58
N ASN A 157 14.18 -33.61 30.59
CA ASN A 157 13.84 -33.25 31.97
C ASN A 157 14.25 -31.80 32.25
N SER A 158 13.32 -30.98 32.75
CA SER A 158 13.67 -29.67 33.29
C SER A 158 14.53 -29.82 34.56
N THR A 159 15.41 -28.85 34.80
CA THR A 159 16.17 -28.74 36.05
C THR A 159 15.46 -27.88 37.10
N ALA A 160 14.37 -27.19 36.72
CA ALA A 160 13.55 -26.38 37.61
C ALA A 160 12.67 -27.26 38.52
N SER A 161 12.24 -26.72 39.67
CA SER A 161 11.33 -27.44 40.57
C SER A 161 9.92 -27.57 40.01
N SER A 162 9.52 -26.61 39.16
CA SER A 162 8.28 -26.65 38.39
C SER A 162 8.41 -25.67 37.22
N GLU A 163 7.75 -25.97 36.11
CA GLU A 163 7.59 -25.06 34.99
C GLU A 163 6.23 -24.36 35.02
N ARG A 164 6.13 -23.22 34.36
CA ARG A 164 4.91 -22.42 34.20
C ARG A 164 4.67 -22.14 32.73
N LEU A 165 3.41 -22.10 32.32
CA LEU A 165 2.97 -21.76 30.97
C LEU A 165 2.24 -20.41 30.98
N HIS A 166 2.58 -19.54 30.03
CA HIS A 166 2.06 -18.18 29.92
C HIS A 166 1.45 -17.96 28.54
N LEU A 167 0.38 -17.18 28.49
CA LEU A 167 -0.31 -16.84 27.25
C LEU A 167 -0.55 -15.33 27.17
N TYR A 168 0.07 -14.70 26.18
CA TYR A 168 -0.12 -13.28 25.86
C TYR A 168 -1.02 -13.12 24.64
N LEU A 169 -1.78 -12.03 24.64
CA LEU A 169 -2.48 -11.51 23.46
C LEU A 169 -1.74 -10.28 22.96
N LEU A 170 -1.43 -10.24 21.67
CA LEU A 170 -0.84 -9.10 21.00
C LEU A 170 -1.77 -8.57 19.90
N GLN A 171 -1.61 -7.30 19.57
CA GLN A 171 -2.19 -6.70 18.37
C GLN A 171 -1.10 -5.97 17.57
N ASP A 172 -1.11 -6.18 16.25
CA ASP A 172 -0.34 -5.44 15.26
C ASP A 172 -1.15 -4.24 14.74
N ASP A 173 -0.52 -3.32 14.01
CA ASP A 173 -1.16 -2.22 13.28
C ASP A 173 -1.97 -1.20 14.12
N ILE A 174 -1.50 -0.87 15.33
CA ILE A 174 -2.14 0.18 16.16
C ILE A 174 -1.55 1.55 15.85
N GLU A 175 -2.36 2.45 15.29
CA GLU A 175 -1.92 3.81 14.99
C GLU A 175 -1.77 4.68 16.25
N GLY A 176 -0.67 5.42 16.34
CA GLY A 176 -0.47 6.36 17.43
C GLY A 176 0.73 7.28 17.23
N LYS A 177 0.87 8.29 18.09
CA LYS A 177 2.08 9.12 18.07
C LYS A 177 3.29 8.30 18.52
N GLN A 178 4.46 8.65 17.98
CA GLN A 178 5.73 8.11 18.43
C GLN A 178 6.83 9.17 18.25
N SER A 179 7.48 9.54 19.35
CA SER A 179 8.65 10.42 19.35
C SER A 179 9.77 9.83 18.48
N ALA A 180 10.28 10.66 17.57
CA ALA A 180 11.37 10.34 16.65
C ALA A 180 11.12 9.10 15.74
N GLY A 181 9.85 8.73 15.52
CA GLY A 181 9.47 7.66 14.57
C GLY A 181 10.07 7.90 13.18
N SER A 182 9.90 9.10 12.63
CA SER A 182 10.46 9.48 11.32
C SER A 182 11.99 9.54 11.25
N THR A 183 12.68 9.55 12.40
CA THR A 183 14.15 9.59 12.45
C THR A 183 14.75 8.19 12.52
N TYR A 184 14.18 7.31 13.35
CA TYR A 184 14.79 6.01 13.65
C TYR A 184 14.07 4.82 13.01
N TYR A 185 12.81 4.98 12.58
CA TYR A 185 12.07 3.96 11.86
C TYR A 185 11.00 4.59 10.92
N PRO A 186 11.42 5.36 9.90
CA PRO A 186 10.52 6.10 9.02
C PRO A 186 9.53 5.22 8.25
N GLU A 187 9.86 3.96 7.97
CA GLU A 187 8.99 2.99 7.29
C GLU A 187 7.73 2.64 8.08
N MET A 188 7.70 2.92 9.38
CA MET A 188 6.54 2.74 10.24
C MET A 188 5.72 4.03 10.40
N VAL A 189 6.12 5.14 9.77
CA VAL A 189 5.32 6.36 9.73
C VAL A 189 4.34 6.27 8.55
N LEU A 190 3.06 6.27 8.87
CA LEU A 190 1.96 6.21 7.92
C LEU A 190 1.82 7.55 7.17
N PRO A 191 1.14 7.58 6.01
CA PRO A 191 0.91 8.81 5.25
C PRO A 191 0.22 9.93 6.06
N ASN A 192 -0.58 9.57 7.07
CA ASN A 192 -1.21 10.51 8.00
C ASN A 192 -0.25 11.11 9.05
N GLY A 193 1.02 10.70 9.04
CA GLY A 193 2.07 11.15 9.96
C GLY A 193 2.07 10.46 11.32
N LEU A 194 1.13 9.54 11.58
CA LEU A 194 1.13 8.69 12.77
C LEU A 194 2.09 7.51 12.58
N TYR A 195 2.50 6.94 13.70
CA TYR A 195 3.35 5.75 13.73
C TYR A 195 2.49 4.51 13.90
N ASN A 196 2.74 3.50 13.08
CA ASN A 196 2.15 2.18 13.21
C ASN A 196 2.88 1.41 14.33
N HIS A 197 2.19 1.06 15.41
CA HIS A 197 2.73 0.21 16.48
C HIS A 197 2.37 -1.25 16.24
N LYS A 198 3.37 -2.13 16.32
CA LYS A 198 3.23 -3.58 16.13
C LYS A 198 3.57 -4.36 17.40
N LYS A 199 3.12 -5.62 17.46
CA LYS A 199 3.39 -6.62 18.51
C LYS A 199 3.03 -6.12 19.91
N MET A 200 2.06 -5.21 20.01
CA MET A 200 1.72 -4.54 21.27
C MET A 200 1.00 -5.52 22.21
N LEU A 201 1.48 -5.65 23.44
CA LEU A 201 0.83 -6.47 24.47
C LEU A 201 -0.55 -5.90 24.83
N ARG A 202 -1.59 -6.73 24.73
CA ARG A 202 -2.98 -6.38 25.06
C ARG A 202 -3.52 -7.10 26.29
N ASN A 203 -3.07 -8.32 26.56
CA ASN A 203 -3.56 -9.10 27.70
C ASN A 203 -2.58 -10.21 28.11
N MET A 204 -2.58 -10.56 29.40
CA MET A 204 -1.96 -11.76 29.95
C MET A 204 -3.03 -12.67 30.58
N PHE A 205 -3.46 -13.73 29.88
CA PHE A 205 -4.60 -14.55 30.29
C PHE A 205 -4.45 -15.24 31.66
N PHE A 206 -3.22 -15.51 32.08
CA PHE A 206 -2.91 -16.18 33.34
C PHE A 206 -2.12 -15.30 34.33
N GLY A 207 -2.11 -13.98 34.08
CA GLY A 207 -1.35 -13.01 34.86
C GLY A 207 0.16 -13.29 34.87
N LEU A 208 0.89 -12.62 35.77
CA LEU A 208 2.36 -12.69 35.85
C LEU A 208 2.93 -14.09 36.13
N ASN A 209 2.16 -14.95 36.80
CA ASN A 209 2.63 -16.24 37.28
C ASN A 209 2.31 -17.40 36.31
N GLY A 210 1.57 -17.16 35.24
CA GLY A 210 1.15 -18.22 34.35
C GLY A 210 0.32 -19.30 35.06
N ILE A 211 0.24 -20.48 34.44
CA ILE A 211 -0.26 -21.71 35.06
C ILE A 211 0.92 -22.64 35.36
N THR A 212 0.94 -23.25 36.54
CA THR A 212 1.98 -24.25 36.88
C THR A 212 1.70 -25.54 36.11
N LEU A 213 2.71 -26.03 35.37
CA LEU A 213 2.63 -27.31 34.68
C LEU A 213 2.69 -28.47 35.70
N PRO A 214 1.82 -29.48 35.57
CA PRO A 214 1.72 -30.57 36.55
C PRO A 214 2.94 -31.51 36.54
N ASN A 215 3.69 -31.54 35.44
CA ASN A 215 4.88 -32.36 35.24
C ASN A 215 5.85 -31.60 34.32
N ASN A 216 7.15 -31.75 34.56
CA ASN A 216 8.24 -31.18 33.78
C ASN A 216 9.36 -32.20 33.46
N SER A 217 8.99 -33.48 33.37
CA SER A 217 9.88 -34.60 33.04
C SER A 217 9.69 -35.10 31.61
N LEU A 218 10.72 -35.73 31.07
CA LEU A 218 10.75 -36.31 29.72
C LEU A 218 9.52 -37.18 29.46
N GLY A 219 8.87 -36.95 28.32
CA GLY A 219 7.71 -37.69 27.84
C GLY A 219 6.37 -37.24 28.42
N SER A 220 6.36 -36.28 29.34
CA SER A 220 5.10 -35.71 29.85
C SER A 220 4.48 -34.74 28.84
N LEU A 221 3.13 -34.78 28.77
CA LEU A 221 2.31 -33.88 27.98
C LEU A 221 1.36 -33.13 28.91
N PHE A 222 1.36 -31.81 28.81
CA PHE A 222 0.26 -30.98 29.26
C PHE A 222 -0.61 -30.63 28.05
N ASP A 223 -1.91 -30.79 28.19
CA ASP A 223 -2.90 -30.50 27.16
C ASP A 223 -4.16 -29.93 27.84
N THR A 224 -4.57 -28.72 27.44
CA THR A 224 -5.75 -28.07 27.98
C THR A 224 -6.45 -27.24 26.91
N THR A 225 -7.77 -27.16 27.01
CA THR A 225 -8.60 -26.30 26.18
C THR A 225 -9.49 -25.43 27.07
N PHE A 226 -9.64 -24.16 26.73
CA PHE A 226 -10.57 -23.25 27.39
C PHE A 226 -11.13 -22.26 26.37
N SER A 227 -12.30 -21.71 26.67
CA SER A 227 -12.94 -20.67 25.85
C SER A 227 -12.86 -19.33 26.57
N VAL A 228 -12.64 -18.26 25.79
CA VAL A 228 -12.55 -16.90 26.31
C VAL A 228 -13.09 -15.91 25.29
N SER A 229 -13.83 -14.90 25.76
CA SER A 229 -14.20 -13.76 24.93
C SER A 229 -13.04 -12.76 24.87
N ILE A 230 -12.71 -12.30 23.66
CA ILE A 230 -11.72 -11.25 23.47
C ILE A 230 -12.44 -9.90 23.55
N GLN A 231 -11.85 -8.92 24.23
CA GLN A 231 -12.54 -7.64 24.47
C GLN A 231 -12.61 -6.84 23.17
N ASP A 232 -13.72 -6.13 22.92
CA ASP A 232 -13.86 -5.27 21.74
C ASP A 232 -12.89 -4.07 21.79
N PHE A 233 -12.50 -3.65 22.98
CA PHE A 233 -11.51 -2.60 23.21
C PHE A 233 -10.70 -2.92 24.47
N TYR A 234 -9.44 -2.47 24.51
CA TYR A 234 -8.65 -2.46 25.73
C TYR A 234 -8.34 -1.02 26.13
N PRO A 235 -8.85 -0.55 27.29
CA PRO A 235 -8.57 0.79 27.77
C PRO A 235 -7.14 0.90 28.31
N SER A 236 -6.54 2.06 28.12
CA SER A 236 -5.26 2.39 28.73
C SER A 236 -5.38 2.54 30.25
N VAL A 237 -4.25 2.45 30.95
CA VAL A 237 -4.18 2.69 32.41
C VAL A 237 -4.70 4.09 32.79
N SER A 238 -4.48 5.11 31.95
CA SER A 238 -5.03 6.46 32.16
C SER A 238 -6.50 6.60 31.79
N GLY A 239 -7.06 5.66 31.01
CA GLY A 239 -8.36 5.78 30.36
C GLY A 239 -8.41 6.82 29.22
N SER A 240 -7.27 7.40 28.81
CA SER A 240 -7.22 8.41 27.75
C SER A 240 -7.25 7.84 26.35
N THR A 241 -6.93 6.55 26.19
CA THR A 241 -6.91 5.86 24.89
C THR A 241 -7.62 4.53 25.05
N ASN A 242 -8.53 4.23 24.11
CA ASN A 242 -9.15 2.92 23.98
C ASN A 242 -8.70 2.35 22.64
N VAL A 243 -7.89 1.30 22.68
CA VAL A 243 -7.46 0.64 21.45
C VAL A 243 -8.50 -0.41 21.10
N MET A 244 -9.15 -0.25 19.95
CA MET A 244 -10.10 -1.23 19.44
C MET A 244 -9.39 -2.51 19.03
N THR A 245 -10.07 -3.64 19.22
CA THR A 245 -9.60 -4.94 18.73
C THR A 245 -9.82 -5.00 17.23
N GLU A 246 -8.73 -5.22 16.51
CA GLU A 246 -8.76 -5.46 15.07
C GLU A 246 -8.48 -6.94 14.83
N ILE A 247 -9.55 -7.69 14.53
CA ILE A 247 -9.53 -9.15 14.48
C ILE A 247 -8.36 -9.66 13.63
N GLY A 248 -8.21 -9.21 12.38
CA GLY A 248 -7.13 -9.63 11.49
C GLY A 248 -5.71 -9.31 11.96
N LYS A 249 -5.55 -8.50 13.00
CA LYS A 249 -4.27 -8.04 13.54
C LYS A 249 -3.92 -8.70 14.89
N MET A 250 -4.74 -9.63 15.37
CA MET A 250 -4.53 -10.30 16.65
C MET A 250 -3.61 -11.51 16.54
N SER A 251 -2.80 -11.73 17.57
CA SER A 251 -1.98 -12.93 17.70
C SER A 251 -1.74 -13.30 19.15
N PHE A 252 -1.42 -14.57 19.39
CA PHE A 252 -1.09 -15.09 20.70
C PHE A 252 0.39 -15.42 20.81
N VAL A 253 0.94 -15.26 22.01
CA VAL A 253 2.29 -15.74 22.34
C VAL A 253 2.21 -16.71 23.50
N LEU A 254 2.59 -17.96 23.26
CA LEU A 254 2.68 -19.03 24.26
C LEU A 254 4.14 -19.27 24.60
N PHE A 255 4.48 -19.28 25.88
CA PHE A 255 5.84 -19.54 26.33
C PHE A 255 5.88 -20.16 27.72
N THR A 256 7.01 -20.77 28.07
CA THR A 256 7.24 -21.36 29.39
C THR A 256 8.26 -20.57 30.20
N THR A 257 8.23 -20.70 31.52
CA THR A 257 9.26 -20.21 32.44
C THR A 257 9.43 -21.15 33.63
N ASP A 258 10.55 -21.05 34.33
CA ASP A 258 10.71 -21.71 35.63
C ASP A 258 9.75 -21.14 36.71
N GLN A 259 9.76 -21.74 37.89
CA GLN A 259 8.89 -21.37 39.03
C GLN A 259 9.06 -19.93 39.53
N SER A 260 10.16 -19.27 39.15
CA SER A 260 10.47 -17.87 39.50
C SER A 260 10.07 -16.88 38.40
N ASN A 261 9.35 -17.34 37.38
CA ASN A 261 9.00 -16.60 36.16
C ASN A 261 10.23 -16.11 35.36
N ARG A 262 11.34 -16.85 35.45
CA ARG A 262 12.60 -16.60 34.73
C ARG A 262 12.88 -17.74 33.76
N ASN A 263 13.93 -17.58 32.95
CA ASN A 263 14.40 -18.60 32.01
C ASN A 263 13.29 -19.07 31.08
N VAL A 264 12.89 -18.21 30.14
CA VAL A 264 11.92 -18.60 29.12
C VAL A 264 12.51 -19.70 28.27
N GLU A 265 12.04 -20.92 28.45
CA GLU A 265 12.66 -22.08 27.82
C GLU A 265 12.41 -22.07 26.31
N THR A 266 11.18 -21.84 25.88
CA THR A 266 10.87 -21.59 24.46
C THR A 266 9.58 -20.78 24.33
N ALA A 267 9.38 -20.17 23.17
CA ALA A 267 8.20 -19.36 22.87
C ALA A 267 7.70 -19.59 21.43
N ILE A 268 6.40 -19.47 21.21
CA ILE A 268 5.79 -19.50 19.88
C ILE A 268 4.80 -18.34 19.74
N LYS A 269 4.71 -17.75 18.53
CA LYS A 269 3.65 -16.81 18.14
C LYS A 269 2.66 -17.57 17.24
N VAL A 270 1.37 -17.47 17.52
CA VAL A 270 0.30 -18.18 16.79
C VAL A 270 -0.79 -17.19 16.41
N ALA A 271 -1.12 -17.12 15.13
CA ALA A 271 -2.30 -16.41 14.65
C ALA A 271 -3.56 -17.25 14.92
N PRO A 272 -4.70 -16.65 15.30
CA PRO A 272 -5.96 -17.35 15.41
C PRO A 272 -6.47 -17.82 14.04
N ASN A 273 -7.19 -18.93 14.03
CA ASN A 273 -8.08 -19.30 12.94
C ASN A 273 -9.41 -18.60 13.16
N TYR A 274 -9.84 -17.78 12.21
CA TYR A 274 -11.10 -17.06 12.33
C TYR A 274 -12.23 -17.83 11.64
N THR A 275 -13.39 -17.85 12.28
CA THR A 275 -14.62 -18.48 11.77
C THR A 275 -15.80 -17.55 11.96
N GLY A 276 -16.92 -17.83 11.28
CA GLY A 276 -18.14 -17.01 11.40
C GLY A 276 -18.04 -15.66 10.67
N LEU A 277 -17.10 -15.51 9.74
CA LEU A 277 -17.02 -14.41 8.80
C LEU A 277 -17.94 -14.68 7.60
N THR A 278 -18.27 -13.63 6.86
CA THR A 278 -18.89 -13.72 5.53
C THR A 278 -18.01 -14.55 4.59
N ALA A 279 -18.60 -15.27 3.63
CA ALA A 279 -17.85 -16.24 2.85
C ALA A 279 -16.94 -15.56 1.83
N LEU A 280 -17.46 -14.54 1.15
CA LEU A 280 -16.80 -13.72 0.15
C LEU A 280 -16.97 -12.24 0.53
N ASP A 281 -15.91 -11.60 1.00
CA ASP A 281 -15.93 -10.18 1.38
C ASP A 281 -14.58 -9.55 1.05
N ALA A 282 -14.53 -8.88 -0.09
CA ALA A 282 -13.40 -8.05 -0.49
C ALA A 282 -13.80 -6.58 -0.25
N SER A 283 -13.10 -5.94 0.69
CA SER A 283 -13.32 -4.55 1.05
C SER A 283 -12.41 -3.64 0.26
N ALA A 284 -12.95 -2.61 -0.39
CA ALA A 284 -12.15 -1.60 -1.07
C ALA A 284 -11.39 -0.75 -0.04
N GLU A 285 -10.06 -0.71 -0.13
CA GLU A 285 -9.20 0.13 0.72
C GLU A 285 -8.96 1.49 0.06
N GLY A 286 -8.84 1.53 -1.27
CA GLY A 286 -8.58 2.76 -1.98
C GLY A 286 -8.54 2.61 -3.49
N ALA A 287 -8.76 3.73 -4.18
CA ALA A 287 -8.46 3.90 -5.59
C ALA A 287 -7.51 5.09 -5.72
N SER A 288 -6.50 4.99 -6.56
CA SER A 288 -5.53 6.07 -6.72
C SER A 288 -5.10 6.22 -8.16
N VAL A 289 -4.64 7.42 -8.47
CA VAL A 289 -4.09 7.81 -9.75
C VAL A 289 -2.80 8.53 -9.43
N GLU A 290 -1.69 8.11 -10.03
CA GLU A 290 -0.47 8.91 -9.98
C GLU A 290 -0.72 10.16 -10.83
N SER A 291 -0.54 11.35 -10.24
CA SER A 291 -0.82 12.62 -10.93
C SER A 291 -0.09 12.66 -12.27
N PRO A 292 -0.80 12.68 -13.41
CA PRO A 292 -0.14 12.76 -14.69
C PRO A 292 0.51 14.15 -14.82
N SER A 293 1.77 14.19 -15.27
CA SER A 293 2.49 15.46 -15.52
C SER A 293 1.83 16.31 -16.60
N CYS A 294 1.13 15.66 -17.54
CA CYS A 294 0.15 16.19 -18.47
C CYS A 294 -0.54 14.98 -19.11
N GLY A 295 -1.86 14.98 -19.30
CA GLY A 295 -2.51 13.95 -20.11
C GLY A 295 -4.01 13.78 -19.87
N TRP A 296 -4.68 13.25 -20.89
CA TRP A 296 -6.02 12.65 -20.85
C TRP A 296 -5.97 11.15 -20.56
N GLN A 297 -4.82 10.60 -20.11
CA GLN A 297 -4.67 9.19 -19.78
C GLN A 297 -3.98 9.02 -18.44
N VAL A 298 -4.40 8.01 -17.68
CA VAL A 298 -3.81 7.63 -16.40
C VAL A 298 -3.76 6.12 -16.28
N ASN A 299 -2.88 5.61 -15.42
CA ASN A 299 -2.83 4.22 -15.00
C ASN A 299 -3.31 4.11 -13.56
N PRO A 300 -4.61 3.88 -13.32
CA PRO A 300 -5.11 3.85 -11.97
C PRO A 300 -4.62 2.63 -11.19
N LYS A 301 -4.67 2.73 -9.87
CA LYS A 301 -4.43 1.63 -8.94
C LYS A 301 -5.66 1.44 -8.07
N PHE A 302 -5.88 0.21 -7.64
CA PHE A 302 -6.96 -0.15 -6.72
C PHE A 302 -6.39 -1.05 -5.64
N ALA A 303 -6.67 -0.74 -4.38
CA ALA A 303 -6.27 -1.52 -3.23
C ALA A 303 -7.51 -2.11 -2.55
N PHE A 304 -7.41 -3.37 -2.12
CA PHE A 304 -8.47 -4.04 -1.39
C PHE A 304 -7.91 -5.03 -0.36
N GLU A 305 -8.70 -5.30 0.67
CA GLU A 305 -8.46 -6.30 1.72
C GLU A 305 -9.49 -7.42 1.62
N ASN A 306 -9.07 -8.67 1.86
CA ASN A 306 -10.01 -9.78 2.04
C ASN A 306 -10.47 -9.88 3.50
N LEU A 307 -11.68 -9.45 3.81
CA LEU A 307 -12.30 -9.60 5.13
C LEU A 307 -13.11 -10.91 5.26
N GLY A 308 -13.27 -11.63 4.16
CA GLY A 308 -14.03 -12.86 4.07
C GLY A 308 -13.32 -14.11 4.61
N GLN A 309 -14.07 -15.19 4.69
CA GLN A 309 -13.58 -16.51 5.08
C GLN A 309 -12.76 -17.19 3.98
N SER A 310 -13.16 -17.01 2.73
CA SER A 310 -12.53 -17.66 1.57
C SER A 310 -11.43 -16.78 1.00
N ALA A 311 -10.35 -17.38 0.53
CA ALA A 311 -9.34 -16.63 -0.23
C ALA A 311 -9.95 -16.02 -1.51
N VAL A 312 -9.58 -14.77 -1.82
CA VAL A 312 -9.96 -14.12 -3.08
C VAL A 312 -9.00 -14.59 -4.17
N THR A 313 -9.54 -15.33 -5.13
CA THR A 313 -8.80 -15.88 -6.28
C THR A 313 -9.06 -15.12 -7.59
N SER A 314 -10.17 -14.39 -7.66
CA SER A 314 -10.47 -13.44 -8.72
C SER A 314 -11.33 -12.31 -8.22
N LEU A 315 -11.12 -11.10 -8.73
CA LEU A 315 -11.91 -9.92 -8.44
C LEU A 315 -12.40 -9.31 -9.75
N GLN A 316 -13.68 -8.99 -9.85
CA GLN A 316 -14.21 -8.22 -10.96
C GLN A 316 -14.53 -6.82 -10.45
N LEU A 317 -13.98 -5.84 -11.16
CA LEU A 317 -14.04 -4.42 -10.83
C LEU A 317 -14.72 -3.65 -11.92
N ARG A 318 -15.25 -2.51 -11.51
CA ARG A 318 -15.91 -1.53 -12.36
C ARG A 318 -15.42 -0.16 -11.94
N TYR A 319 -14.92 0.64 -12.88
CA TYR A 319 -14.33 1.92 -12.53
C TYR A 319 -14.52 2.96 -13.64
N ASP A 320 -14.53 4.22 -13.23
CA ASP A 320 -14.64 5.38 -14.09
C ASP A 320 -13.89 6.58 -13.50
N ILE A 321 -13.62 7.57 -14.36
CA ILE A 321 -13.15 8.89 -13.96
C ILE A 321 -14.17 9.93 -14.38
N ASN A 322 -14.55 10.80 -13.46
CA ASN A 322 -15.48 11.92 -13.66
C ASN A 322 -16.90 11.52 -14.12
N ASN A 323 -17.42 10.36 -13.70
CA ASN A 323 -18.66 9.78 -14.22
C ASN A 323 -18.61 9.56 -15.75
N GLY A 324 -17.42 9.19 -16.24
CA GLY A 324 -17.16 8.93 -17.65
C GLY A 324 -17.63 7.54 -18.08
N THR A 325 -16.99 7.00 -19.12
CA THR A 325 -17.27 5.66 -19.62
C THR A 325 -16.80 4.60 -18.64
N GLU A 326 -17.73 3.78 -18.16
CA GLU A 326 -17.44 2.74 -17.19
C GLU A 326 -16.62 1.59 -17.81
N VAL A 327 -15.50 1.25 -17.19
CA VAL A 327 -14.62 0.15 -17.59
C VAL A 327 -14.76 -0.99 -16.60
N THR A 328 -14.89 -2.22 -17.13
CA THR A 328 -14.86 -3.44 -16.32
C THR A 328 -13.53 -4.15 -16.46
N TYR A 329 -12.94 -4.56 -15.34
CA TYR A 329 -11.67 -5.28 -15.30
C TYR A 329 -11.80 -6.54 -14.44
N LYS A 330 -11.18 -7.65 -14.90
CA LYS A 330 -11.09 -8.88 -14.13
C LYS A 330 -9.65 -9.14 -13.73
N TRP A 331 -9.41 -9.11 -12.43
CA TRP A 331 -8.15 -9.52 -11.81
C TRP A 331 -8.21 -11.00 -11.38
N ASN A 332 -7.09 -11.71 -11.50
CA ASN A 332 -6.90 -13.04 -10.94
C ASN A 332 -5.63 -13.06 -10.09
N GLY A 333 -5.66 -13.77 -8.96
CA GLY A 333 -4.53 -13.89 -8.05
C GLY A 333 -4.89 -14.71 -6.82
N GLN A 334 -4.31 -14.39 -5.68
CA GLN A 334 -4.60 -15.03 -4.40
C GLN A 334 -4.41 -13.98 -3.29
N VAL A 335 -5.47 -13.66 -2.57
CA VAL A 335 -5.43 -12.85 -1.35
C VAL A 335 -6.08 -13.65 -0.23
N ASP A 336 -5.28 -14.09 0.72
CA ASP A 336 -5.75 -14.84 1.88
C ASP A 336 -6.51 -13.91 2.84
N GLN A 337 -7.25 -14.51 3.77
CA GLN A 337 -8.02 -13.78 4.78
C GLN A 337 -7.16 -12.76 5.55
N PHE A 338 -7.69 -11.55 5.74
CA PHE A 338 -7.07 -10.38 6.38
C PHE A 338 -5.75 -9.91 5.73
N SER A 339 -5.57 -10.24 4.45
CA SER A 339 -4.47 -9.72 3.64
C SER A 339 -4.99 -8.69 2.65
N SER A 340 -4.14 -7.72 2.33
CA SER A 340 -4.43 -6.68 1.34
C SER A 340 -3.54 -6.83 0.11
N THR A 341 -4.00 -6.28 -1.01
CA THR A 341 -3.20 -6.17 -2.23
C THR A 341 -3.55 -4.90 -3.00
N GLU A 342 -2.57 -4.35 -3.70
CA GLU A 342 -2.77 -3.25 -4.66
C GLU A 342 -2.59 -3.81 -6.07
N ILE A 343 -3.55 -3.49 -6.94
CA ILE A 343 -3.56 -3.89 -8.34
C ILE A 343 -3.44 -2.67 -9.25
N THR A 344 -2.69 -2.80 -10.33
CA THR A 344 -2.66 -1.82 -11.42
C THR A 344 -3.84 -2.09 -12.35
N LEU A 345 -4.65 -1.07 -12.58
CA LEU A 345 -5.77 -1.10 -13.52
C LEU A 345 -5.29 -0.71 -14.93
N PRO A 346 -6.00 -1.16 -15.98
CA PRO A 346 -5.73 -0.71 -17.35
C PRO A 346 -5.75 0.81 -17.48
N THR A 347 -4.96 1.33 -18.43
CA THR A 347 -4.94 2.76 -18.79
C THR A 347 -6.37 3.26 -19.02
N TYR A 348 -6.72 4.38 -18.38
CA TYR A 348 -8.01 5.01 -18.50
C TYR A 348 -7.88 6.38 -19.17
N TYR A 349 -8.68 6.61 -20.20
CA TYR A 349 -8.73 7.86 -20.94
C TYR A 349 -9.88 8.73 -20.44
N TYR A 350 -9.61 9.98 -20.10
CA TYR A 350 -10.57 10.92 -19.50
C TYR A 350 -10.30 12.36 -19.94
N LEU A 351 -11.33 13.20 -19.90
CA LEU A 351 -11.16 14.64 -20.08
C LEU A 351 -10.75 15.28 -18.74
N PRO A 352 -9.55 15.86 -18.61
CA PRO A 352 -9.11 16.44 -17.35
C PRO A 352 -9.95 17.66 -16.93
N GLN A 353 -10.25 17.72 -15.65
CA GLN A 353 -10.92 18.82 -14.96
C GLN A 353 -10.00 19.37 -13.86
N ALA A 354 -10.33 20.55 -13.33
CA ALA A 354 -9.56 21.14 -12.22
C ALA A 354 -9.54 20.25 -10.96
N ASN A 355 -10.60 19.46 -10.76
CA ASN A 355 -10.65 18.39 -9.77
C ASN A 355 -11.23 17.15 -10.46
N ASN A 356 -10.50 16.05 -10.46
CA ASN A 356 -10.92 14.79 -11.04
C ASN A 356 -11.22 13.77 -9.95
N ILE A 357 -12.17 12.89 -10.21
CA ILE A 357 -12.55 11.85 -9.26
C ILE A 357 -12.46 10.51 -9.97
N ILE A 358 -11.68 9.59 -9.41
CA ILE A 358 -11.76 8.18 -9.74
C ILE A 358 -12.76 7.50 -8.80
N THR A 359 -13.64 6.68 -9.37
CA THR A 359 -14.55 5.78 -8.65
C THR A 359 -14.25 4.36 -9.09
N ALA A 360 -14.03 3.45 -8.15
CA ALA A 360 -13.88 2.03 -8.41
C ALA A 360 -14.76 1.21 -7.46
N GLU A 361 -15.40 0.18 -7.99
CA GLU A 361 -16.35 -0.68 -7.30
C GLU A 361 -16.02 -2.16 -7.55
N ILE A 362 -16.06 -2.95 -6.47
CA ILE A 362 -16.04 -4.40 -6.52
C ILE A 362 -17.42 -4.92 -6.90
N ILE A 363 -17.51 -5.60 -8.04
CA ILE A 363 -18.76 -6.16 -8.57
C ILE A 363 -18.89 -7.67 -8.40
N ALA A 364 -17.75 -8.39 -8.32
CA ALA A 364 -17.77 -9.82 -8.01
C ALA A 364 -16.47 -10.29 -7.36
N VAL A 365 -16.58 -11.22 -6.42
CA VAL A 365 -15.49 -11.96 -5.79
C VAL A 365 -15.62 -13.42 -6.16
N ASN A 366 -14.55 -14.04 -6.65
CA ASN A 366 -14.55 -15.46 -7.07
C ASN A 366 -15.69 -15.82 -8.04
N GLY A 367 -16.13 -14.87 -8.88
CA GLY A 367 -17.22 -15.04 -9.85
C GLY A 367 -18.63 -14.99 -9.27
N SER A 368 -18.79 -14.64 -7.99
CA SER A 368 -20.07 -14.42 -7.32
C SER A 368 -20.17 -12.99 -6.79
N ALA A 369 -21.38 -12.54 -6.42
CA ALA A 369 -21.52 -11.26 -5.74
C ALA A 369 -20.75 -11.25 -4.43
N ASP A 370 -20.19 -10.10 -4.08
CA ASP A 370 -19.63 -9.87 -2.75
C ASP A 370 -20.75 -9.91 -1.68
N ASP A 371 -20.51 -10.57 -0.54
CA ASP A 371 -21.50 -10.73 0.52
C ASP A 371 -21.76 -9.41 1.28
N VAL A 372 -20.84 -8.44 1.22
CA VAL A 372 -20.84 -7.18 2.01
C VAL A 372 -20.72 -5.97 1.09
N SER A 373 -21.70 -5.75 0.22
CA SER A 373 -21.67 -4.66 -0.77
C SER A 373 -21.45 -3.22 -0.24
N SER A 374 -21.57 -2.98 1.07
CA SER A 374 -21.38 -1.66 1.68
C SER A 374 -19.94 -1.15 1.69
N ASN A 375 -18.95 -2.03 1.50
CA ASN A 375 -17.52 -1.68 1.50
C ASN A 375 -16.86 -1.84 0.12
N ASN A 376 -17.66 -2.02 -0.94
CA ASN A 376 -17.14 -2.33 -2.28
C ASN A 376 -16.60 -1.11 -3.05
N VAL A 377 -16.87 0.11 -2.60
CA VAL A 377 -16.61 1.34 -3.36
C VAL A 377 -15.46 2.13 -2.76
N ALA A 378 -14.46 2.44 -3.57
CA ALA A 378 -13.43 3.42 -3.27
C ALA A 378 -13.50 4.60 -4.23
N THR A 379 -13.30 5.81 -3.69
CA THR A 379 -13.23 7.05 -4.47
C THR A 379 -12.04 7.87 -4.04
N ASN A 380 -11.38 8.55 -4.98
CA ASN A 380 -10.32 9.49 -4.64
C ASN A 380 -10.31 10.69 -5.59
N ASN A 381 -9.96 11.85 -5.05
CA ASN A 381 -9.78 13.08 -5.82
C ASN A 381 -8.32 13.21 -6.27
N PHE A 382 -8.11 13.71 -7.47
CA PHE A 382 -6.78 14.05 -7.96
C PHE A 382 -6.84 15.27 -8.88
N ASN A 383 -5.76 16.05 -8.87
CA ASN A 383 -5.62 17.24 -9.71
C ASN A 383 -4.68 16.95 -10.88
N VAL A 384 -4.87 17.70 -11.95
CA VAL A 384 -3.93 17.77 -13.07
C VAL A 384 -3.37 19.18 -13.10
N ASP A 385 -2.04 19.30 -13.13
CA ASP A 385 -1.35 20.59 -13.06
C ASP A 385 -1.42 21.39 -14.39
N ALA A 386 -1.98 20.78 -15.44
CA ALA A 386 -2.14 21.35 -16.77
C ALA A 386 -3.58 21.84 -17.02
N SER A 387 -3.72 23.00 -17.66
CA SER A 387 -5.01 23.52 -18.14
C SER A 387 -5.33 23.00 -19.55
N GLY A 388 -6.59 22.65 -19.79
CA GLY A 388 -7.07 22.22 -21.10
C GLY A 388 -7.53 23.39 -21.96
N TYR A 389 -7.10 23.43 -23.22
CA TYR A 389 -7.50 24.45 -24.18
C TYR A 389 -8.08 23.80 -25.43
N ASN A 390 -9.21 24.30 -25.91
CA ASN A 390 -9.83 23.86 -27.15
C ASN A 390 -9.21 24.66 -28.31
N THR A 391 -8.00 24.28 -28.72
CA THR A 391 -7.23 25.02 -29.72
C THR A 391 -6.18 24.15 -30.40
N THR A 392 -5.94 24.40 -31.68
CA THR A 392 -4.89 23.78 -32.51
C THR A 392 -3.72 24.72 -32.76
N SER A 393 -3.70 25.88 -32.09
CA SER A 393 -2.56 26.80 -32.16
C SER A 393 -2.51 27.71 -30.96
N ILE A 394 -1.31 28.19 -30.63
CA ILE A 394 -1.12 29.29 -29.69
C ILE A 394 -0.27 30.38 -30.33
N SER A 395 -0.42 31.59 -29.82
CA SER A 395 0.39 32.73 -30.26
C SER A 395 1.30 33.22 -29.14
N LEU A 396 2.53 33.60 -29.49
CA LEU A 396 3.44 34.34 -28.62
C LEU A 396 3.56 35.78 -29.11
N ASP A 397 3.26 36.73 -28.22
CA ASP A 397 3.65 38.13 -28.35
C ASP A 397 4.87 38.39 -27.45
N LEU A 398 6.03 38.66 -28.04
CA LEU A 398 7.31 38.82 -27.34
C LEU A 398 7.90 40.21 -27.60
N ARG A 399 8.14 40.94 -26.52
CA ARG A 399 8.89 42.18 -26.49
C ARG A 399 10.16 41.98 -25.69
N LEU A 400 11.31 42.05 -26.35
CA LEU A 400 12.61 41.98 -25.68
C LEU A 400 12.97 43.33 -25.05
N ASP A 401 13.82 43.27 -24.04
CA ASP A 401 14.57 44.42 -23.57
C ASP A 401 15.91 44.54 -24.35
N ASP A 402 16.88 45.22 -23.76
CA ASP A 402 18.19 45.47 -24.37
C ASP A 402 19.08 44.22 -24.48
N TRP A 403 18.70 43.08 -23.88
CA TRP A 403 19.57 41.90 -23.73
C TRP A 403 18.91 40.63 -24.30
N GLY A 404 18.50 40.71 -25.57
CA GLY A 404 17.85 39.58 -26.25
C GLY A 404 18.66 38.28 -26.27
N SER A 405 20.00 38.33 -26.18
CA SER A 405 20.83 37.12 -26.17
C SER A 405 20.71 36.27 -24.90
N GLU A 406 20.14 36.85 -23.84
CA GLU A 406 19.92 36.17 -22.56
C GLU A 406 18.62 35.34 -22.56
N VAL A 407 17.74 35.60 -23.53
CA VAL A 407 16.39 35.05 -23.61
C VAL A 407 16.35 33.79 -24.47
N THR A 408 15.82 32.71 -23.90
CA THR A 408 15.42 31.51 -24.62
C THR A 408 13.97 31.15 -24.28
N TRP A 409 13.22 30.66 -25.26
CA TRP A 409 11.87 30.15 -25.02
C TRP A 409 11.54 29.01 -25.99
N GLY A 410 10.57 28.19 -25.61
CA GLY A 410 10.06 27.13 -26.46
C GLY A 410 8.74 26.56 -25.98
N VAL A 411 8.03 25.94 -26.91
CA VAL A 411 6.91 25.04 -26.63
C VAL A 411 7.42 23.64 -26.92
N TYR A 412 7.26 22.71 -25.99
CA TYR A 412 7.74 21.34 -26.12
C TYR A 412 6.58 20.37 -25.99
N ASP A 413 6.56 19.34 -26.82
CA ASP A 413 5.54 18.28 -26.78
C ASP A 413 5.77 17.29 -25.61
N ALA A 414 4.94 16.25 -25.53
CA ALA A 414 5.02 15.22 -24.49
C ALA A 414 6.34 14.41 -24.52
N ASN A 415 7.04 14.37 -25.65
CA ASN A 415 8.35 13.71 -25.78
C ASN A 415 9.51 14.65 -25.40
N GLY A 416 9.23 15.93 -25.17
CA GLY A 416 10.22 16.96 -24.90
C GLY A 416 10.83 17.57 -26.16
N ASP A 417 10.23 17.33 -27.33
CA ASP A 417 10.69 17.88 -28.60
C ASP A 417 10.14 19.28 -28.82
N PHE A 418 10.95 20.18 -29.40
CA PHE A 418 10.56 21.57 -29.65
C PHE A 418 9.51 21.64 -30.78
N VAL A 419 8.34 22.21 -30.46
CA VAL A 419 7.24 22.43 -31.41
C VAL A 419 7.58 23.62 -32.32
N PRO A 420 7.55 23.47 -33.66
CA PRO A 420 7.95 24.54 -34.57
C PRO A 420 7.16 25.84 -34.38
N ALA A 421 7.90 26.96 -34.34
CA ALA A 421 7.33 28.30 -34.20
C ALA A 421 7.48 29.09 -35.50
N ARG A 422 6.39 29.65 -36.01
CA ARG A 422 6.36 30.48 -37.21
C ARG A 422 6.37 31.96 -36.85
N ASP A 423 7.37 32.71 -37.32
CA ASP A 423 7.39 34.17 -37.24
C ASP A 423 6.32 34.76 -38.19
N ASN A 424 5.41 35.53 -37.62
CA ASN A 424 4.27 36.09 -38.34
C ASN A 424 4.64 37.29 -39.23
N ILE A 425 5.78 37.93 -39.01
CA ILE A 425 6.29 39.03 -39.82
C ILE A 425 7.14 38.50 -40.97
N THR A 426 8.13 37.65 -40.68
CA THR A 426 9.07 37.17 -41.73
C THR A 426 8.55 35.94 -42.47
N GLY A 427 7.62 35.17 -41.88
CA GLY A 427 7.14 33.91 -42.40
C GLY A 427 8.10 32.73 -42.18
N THR A 428 9.22 32.94 -41.49
CA THR A 428 10.22 31.91 -41.17
C THR A 428 9.67 30.95 -40.12
N THR A 429 9.88 29.65 -40.31
CA THR A 429 9.58 28.62 -39.31
C THR A 429 10.87 28.16 -38.64
N TYR A 430 10.90 28.24 -37.31
CA TYR A 430 11.99 27.79 -36.47
C TYR A 430 11.65 26.43 -35.89
N THR A 431 12.57 25.47 -35.99
CA THR A 431 12.43 24.10 -35.44
C THR A 431 13.35 23.87 -34.24
N SER A 432 13.83 24.94 -33.62
CA SER A 432 14.67 24.95 -32.43
C SER A 432 14.52 26.31 -31.72
N PRO A 433 14.90 26.42 -30.44
CA PRO A 433 14.91 27.69 -29.73
C PRO A 433 15.65 28.80 -30.49
N ILE A 434 15.10 30.01 -30.42
CA ILE A 434 15.55 31.18 -31.18
C ILE A 434 16.54 31.98 -30.33
N VAL A 435 17.65 32.41 -30.93
CA VAL A 435 18.62 33.32 -30.31
C VAL A 435 18.42 34.72 -30.86
N TYR A 436 18.26 35.70 -29.98
CA TYR A 436 18.07 37.10 -30.36
C TYR A 436 19.36 37.91 -30.16
N PRO A 437 19.57 38.97 -30.96
CA PRO A 437 20.69 39.89 -30.74
C PRO A 437 20.39 40.87 -29.60
N ASP A 438 21.45 41.35 -28.94
CA ASP A 438 21.36 42.43 -27.96
C ASP A 438 21.13 43.80 -28.62
N GLN A 439 20.70 44.76 -27.80
CA GLN A 439 20.61 46.18 -28.12
C GLN A 439 19.71 46.47 -29.33
N LEU A 440 18.61 45.72 -29.44
CA LEU A 440 17.55 46.00 -30.40
C LEU A 440 16.90 47.36 -30.10
N THR A 441 16.60 48.11 -31.15
CA THR A 441 15.90 49.39 -31.00
C THR A 441 14.43 49.17 -30.66
N SER A 442 13.75 50.16 -30.09
CA SER A 442 12.30 50.08 -29.84
C SER A 442 11.44 49.92 -31.11
N ALA A 443 12.03 50.00 -32.31
CA ALA A 443 11.35 49.76 -33.58
C ALA A 443 11.42 48.29 -34.04
N ASN A 444 12.29 47.47 -33.45
CA ASN A 444 12.55 46.10 -33.90
C ASN A 444 12.76 45.08 -32.77
N ASN A 445 12.33 45.39 -31.54
CA ASN A 445 12.40 44.49 -30.38
C ASN A 445 11.09 43.75 -30.09
N GLN A 446 10.13 43.77 -31.02
CA GLN A 446 8.83 43.09 -30.92
C GLN A 446 8.73 41.97 -31.94
N PHE A 447 8.28 40.80 -31.50
CA PHE A 447 8.16 39.58 -32.29
C PHE A 447 6.81 38.91 -32.04
N PHE A 448 6.23 38.32 -33.09
CA PHE A 448 4.97 37.60 -33.02
C PHE A 448 5.13 36.22 -33.63
N TYR A 449 4.82 35.19 -32.86
CA TYR A 449 4.91 33.81 -33.32
C TYR A 449 3.57 33.10 -33.26
N THR A 450 3.37 32.18 -34.19
CA THR A 450 2.31 31.17 -34.13
C THR A 450 2.95 29.80 -34.00
N ILE A 451 2.46 29.02 -33.04
CA ILE A 451 2.86 27.64 -32.79
C ILE A 451 1.62 26.79 -33.08
N ASN A 452 1.73 25.88 -34.03
CA ASN A 452 0.64 24.93 -34.34
C ASN A 452 0.79 23.73 -33.42
N LEU A 453 -0.35 23.23 -32.94
CA LEU A 453 -0.46 22.16 -31.98
C LEU A 453 -1.36 21.06 -32.56
N ASN A 454 -1.10 19.82 -32.18
CA ASN A 454 -1.98 18.70 -32.48
C ASN A 454 -3.19 18.72 -31.54
N ASP A 455 -4.30 18.14 -31.96
CA ASP A 455 -5.44 17.87 -31.09
C ASP A 455 -5.10 16.72 -30.13
N PHE A 456 -5.63 16.76 -28.91
CA PHE A 456 -5.31 15.79 -27.85
C PHE A 456 -3.80 15.54 -27.74
N ASP A 457 -3.05 16.62 -27.50
CA ASP A 457 -1.61 16.57 -27.26
C ASP A 457 -1.21 17.45 -26.05
N CYS A 458 -0.07 17.13 -25.45
CA CYS A 458 0.42 17.69 -24.20
C CYS A 458 1.64 18.56 -24.44
N TYR A 459 1.63 19.76 -23.86
CA TYR A 459 2.65 20.76 -24.14
C TYR A 459 3.16 21.44 -22.88
N SER A 460 4.44 21.82 -22.92
CA SER A 460 5.07 22.69 -21.93
C SER A 460 5.60 23.95 -22.59
N ILE A 461 5.31 25.09 -21.97
CA ILE A 461 5.88 26.39 -22.33
C ILE A 461 7.03 26.65 -21.36
N ILE A 462 8.20 26.94 -21.90
CA ILE A 462 9.38 27.32 -21.13
C ILE A 462 9.87 28.67 -21.65
N TYR A 463 10.06 29.61 -20.73
CA TYR A 463 10.74 30.87 -20.97
C TYR A 463 11.88 30.99 -19.96
N GLU A 464 13.07 31.30 -20.43
CA GLU A 464 14.30 31.39 -19.62
C GLU A 464 15.05 32.67 -19.91
N ASP A 465 15.72 33.15 -18.86
CA ASP A 465 16.61 34.29 -18.88
C ASP A 465 17.90 33.91 -18.17
N SER A 466 19.00 33.83 -18.93
CA SER A 466 20.25 33.24 -18.45
C SER A 466 20.96 34.05 -17.35
N TYR A 467 20.65 35.34 -17.21
CA TYR A 467 21.23 36.23 -16.20
C TYR A 467 20.34 36.38 -14.95
N GLY A 468 19.07 36.01 -15.04
CA GLY A 468 18.16 35.91 -13.92
C GLY A 468 17.54 37.23 -13.48
N ASP A 469 17.76 38.30 -14.23
CA ASP A 469 17.12 39.59 -14.05
C ASP A 469 15.89 39.78 -14.92
N GLY A 470 15.59 38.81 -15.79
CA GLY A 470 14.39 38.79 -16.64
C GLY A 470 14.39 39.95 -17.62
N LEU A 471 13.22 40.29 -18.16
CA LEU A 471 13.08 41.36 -19.16
C LEU A 471 13.08 42.80 -18.57
N GLY A 472 13.87 43.01 -17.51
CA GLY A 472 13.90 44.21 -16.68
C GLY A 472 14.60 45.43 -17.27
N GLY A 473 15.26 45.28 -18.44
CA GLY A 473 16.03 46.33 -19.10
C GLY A 473 15.22 47.50 -19.66
N ASN A 474 15.86 48.29 -20.55
CA ASN A 474 15.25 49.49 -21.13
C ASN A 474 15.29 49.46 -22.67
N PRO A 475 14.16 49.25 -23.36
CA PRO A 475 12.80 49.26 -22.83
C PRO A 475 12.50 48.01 -22.00
N THR A 476 11.62 48.12 -21.02
CA THR A 476 11.15 46.94 -20.29
C THR A 476 10.42 46.01 -21.26
N GLY A 477 10.83 44.73 -21.26
CA GLY A 477 10.24 43.71 -22.09
C GLY A 477 9.08 42.98 -21.42
N SER A 478 8.39 42.17 -22.22
CA SER A 478 7.27 41.34 -21.80
C SER A 478 7.05 40.20 -22.78
N PHE A 479 6.41 39.13 -22.33
CA PHE A 479 5.93 38.09 -23.22
C PHE A 479 4.53 37.63 -22.82
N THR A 480 3.74 37.15 -23.79
CA THR A 480 2.41 36.60 -23.55
C THR A 480 2.12 35.48 -24.55
N PHE A 481 2.04 34.25 -24.04
CA PHE A 481 1.46 33.11 -24.76
C PHE A 481 -0.06 33.14 -24.57
N THR A 482 -0.80 33.06 -25.67
CA THR A 482 -2.27 33.21 -25.68
C THR A 482 -2.90 32.16 -26.57
N ASP A 483 -4.06 31.66 -26.17
CA ASP A 483 -4.96 30.91 -27.04
C ASP A 483 -5.66 31.91 -27.98
N PRO A 484 -5.38 31.88 -29.29
CA PRO A 484 -5.94 32.83 -30.24
C PRO A 484 -7.46 32.68 -30.40
N THR A 485 -8.06 31.55 -30.00
CA THR A 485 -9.50 31.31 -30.11
C THR A 485 -10.29 32.04 -29.01
N THR A 486 -9.81 31.97 -27.76
CA THR A 486 -10.47 32.55 -26.59
C THR A 486 -9.85 33.87 -26.12
N SER A 487 -8.66 34.21 -26.62
CA SER A 487 -7.80 35.28 -26.08
C SER A 487 -7.38 35.05 -24.62
N ALA A 488 -7.49 33.82 -24.10
CA ALA A 488 -7.05 33.49 -22.76
C ALA A 488 -5.52 33.39 -22.70
N PRO A 489 -4.86 34.04 -21.72
CA PRO A 489 -3.41 33.89 -21.53
C PRO A 489 -3.09 32.49 -20.99
N LEU A 490 -2.07 31.85 -21.56
CA LEU A 490 -1.49 30.59 -21.08
C LEU A 490 -0.31 30.84 -20.14
N LEU A 491 0.57 31.76 -20.53
CA LEU A 491 1.72 32.17 -19.74
C LEU A 491 2.10 33.61 -20.07
N THR A 492 2.29 34.45 -19.05
CA THR A 492 2.64 35.87 -19.22
C THR A 492 3.78 36.24 -18.29
N GLY A 493 4.69 37.08 -18.78
CA GLY A 493 5.76 37.67 -17.97
C GLY A 493 6.05 39.10 -18.39
N SER A 494 6.46 39.94 -17.43
CA SER A 494 6.89 41.31 -17.73
C SER A 494 7.99 41.79 -16.79
N GLY A 495 8.98 42.47 -17.35
CA GLY A 495 10.04 43.11 -16.58
C GLY A 495 10.84 42.14 -15.71
N ALA A 496 11.47 42.70 -14.67
CA ALA A 496 12.35 41.97 -13.78
C ALA A 496 11.64 40.91 -12.90
N SER A 497 10.31 40.86 -12.91
CA SER A 497 9.55 39.88 -12.13
C SER A 497 9.65 38.45 -12.69
N ILE A 498 10.09 38.30 -13.95
CA ILE A 498 10.33 37.01 -14.60
C ILE A 498 11.50 36.26 -13.92
N GLY A 499 12.49 36.99 -13.40
CA GLY A 499 13.71 36.38 -12.85
C GLY A 499 14.41 35.52 -13.90
N SER A 500 14.83 34.31 -13.53
CA SER A 500 15.50 33.37 -14.43
C SER A 500 14.58 32.63 -15.41
N GLY A 501 13.26 32.77 -15.28
CA GLY A 501 12.33 32.11 -16.19
C GLY A 501 10.97 31.80 -15.58
N LEU A 502 10.07 31.37 -16.46
CA LEU A 502 8.70 30.96 -16.15
C LEU A 502 8.34 29.74 -17.00
N SER A 503 7.50 28.86 -16.47
CA SER A 503 6.97 27.72 -17.21
C SER A 503 5.49 27.47 -16.92
N ALA A 504 4.82 26.82 -17.87
CA ALA A 504 3.45 26.33 -17.73
C ALA A 504 3.24 25.07 -18.54
N ALA A 505 2.45 24.12 -18.03
CA ALA A 505 1.98 22.95 -18.77
C ALA A 505 0.53 23.16 -19.20
N PHE A 506 0.18 22.67 -20.38
CA PHE A 506 -1.19 22.71 -20.89
C PHE A 506 -1.43 21.54 -21.85
N PHE A 507 -2.69 21.24 -22.13
CA PHE A 507 -3.05 20.22 -23.12
C PHE A 507 -4.11 20.77 -24.09
N THR A 508 -4.10 20.27 -25.31
CA THR A 508 -5.10 20.59 -26.32
C THR A 508 -6.28 19.62 -26.25
N THR A 509 -7.46 20.11 -26.61
CA THR A 509 -8.70 19.36 -26.75
C THR A 509 -9.30 19.70 -28.11
N ASN A 510 -10.10 18.80 -28.69
CA ASN A 510 -10.63 18.88 -30.05
C ASN A 510 -11.14 20.29 -30.43
N SER A 511 -10.50 20.91 -31.45
CA SER A 511 -10.84 22.26 -31.96
C SER A 511 -12.14 22.36 -32.78
N THR A 512 -12.74 21.23 -33.15
CA THR A 512 -14.01 21.22 -33.88
C THR A 512 -15.17 21.23 -32.90
N GLY A 513 -15.84 22.38 -32.79
CA GLY A 513 -17.09 22.49 -32.04
C GLY A 513 -18.13 21.49 -32.56
N GLY A 514 -18.23 20.35 -31.90
CA GLY A 514 -19.21 19.31 -32.20
C GLY A 514 -18.82 17.99 -31.57
N SER A 515 -19.60 17.58 -30.56
CA SER A 515 -19.54 16.29 -29.84
C SER A 515 -18.58 16.27 -28.65
N ASN A 516 -19.02 15.64 -27.56
CA ASN A 516 -18.29 15.55 -26.29
C ASN A 516 -16.95 14.81 -26.48
N ALA A 517 -15.97 15.08 -25.63
CA ALA A 517 -14.75 14.25 -25.54
C ALA A 517 -15.04 12.77 -25.20
N THR A 518 -16.26 12.44 -24.75
CA THR A 518 -16.71 11.05 -24.55
C THR A 518 -17.21 10.38 -25.84
N THR A 519 -17.61 11.14 -26.86
CA THR A 519 -18.00 10.58 -28.16
C THR A 519 -16.78 10.20 -28.99
N ASP A 520 -15.73 11.03 -29.00
CA ASP A 520 -14.48 10.82 -29.77
C ASP A 520 -13.73 9.53 -29.38
N LEU A 521 -13.71 9.18 -28.09
CA LEU A 521 -13.02 7.97 -27.58
C LEU A 521 -13.80 6.66 -27.77
N THR A 522 -15.00 6.69 -28.36
CA THR A 522 -15.87 5.50 -28.45
C THR A 522 -16.55 5.31 -29.82
N GLU A 523 -16.29 6.18 -30.79
CA GLU A 523 -16.86 6.05 -32.13
C GLU A 523 -16.10 4.98 -32.96
N THR A 524 -16.80 4.39 -33.94
CA THR A 524 -16.20 3.55 -34.99
C THR A 524 -15.78 4.41 -36.19
N THR A 525 -15.60 5.70 -35.98
CA THR A 525 -15.12 6.65 -36.99
C THR A 525 -13.61 6.54 -37.13
N ASP A 526 -13.10 7.09 -38.22
CA ASP A 526 -11.68 7.16 -38.58
C ASP A 526 -11.39 8.66 -38.63
N SER A 527 -10.97 9.23 -37.50
CA SER A 527 -10.99 10.67 -37.24
C SER A 527 -9.87 11.41 -37.97
N ASP A 528 -8.72 10.77 -38.20
CA ASP A 528 -7.64 11.28 -39.04
C ASP A 528 -7.70 10.80 -40.50
N ASN A 529 -8.68 9.95 -40.82
CA ASN A 529 -8.99 9.43 -42.15
C ASN A 529 -7.79 8.64 -42.73
N ASP A 530 -7.10 7.89 -41.89
CA ASP A 530 -5.92 7.08 -42.24
C ASP A 530 -6.26 5.62 -42.63
N GLY A 531 -7.51 5.22 -42.41
CA GLY A 531 -8.06 3.92 -42.74
C GLY A 531 -8.20 2.95 -41.56
N VAL A 532 -7.86 3.35 -40.33
CA VAL A 532 -8.09 2.59 -39.08
C VAL A 532 -9.17 3.30 -38.27
N THR A 533 -10.02 2.56 -37.56
CA THR A 533 -11.03 3.21 -36.70
C THR A 533 -10.41 3.62 -35.38
N ASP A 534 -10.87 4.73 -34.81
CA ASP A 534 -10.41 5.29 -33.54
C ASP A 534 -10.41 4.23 -32.42
N LEU A 535 -11.44 3.37 -32.39
CA LEU A 535 -11.57 2.25 -31.45
C LEU A 535 -10.47 1.18 -31.61
N ASP A 536 -10.09 0.87 -32.85
CA ASP A 536 -9.05 -0.13 -33.14
C ASP A 536 -7.66 0.40 -32.81
N GLU A 537 -7.42 1.70 -33.04
CA GLU A 537 -6.19 2.38 -32.64
C GLU A 537 -6.05 2.46 -31.13
N LEU A 538 -7.12 2.83 -30.42
CA LEU A 538 -7.19 2.78 -28.96
C LEU A 538 -6.91 1.38 -28.40
N ASN A 539 -7.48 0.34 -29.01
CA ASN A 539 -7.27 -1.05 -28.58
C ASN A 539 -5.83 -1.54 -28.83
N LEU A 540 -5.15 -0.98 -29.83
CA LEU A 540 -3.80 -1.34 -30.24
C LEU A 540 -2.72 -0.39 -29.70
N GLY A 541 -3.12 0.61 -28.91
CA GLY A 541 -2.22 1.55 -28.24
C GLY A 541 -1.61 2.59 -29.17
N SER A 542 -2.28 2.90 -30.28
CA SER A 542 -1.91 3.91 -31.27
C SER A 542 -2.84 5.14 -31.18
N ASN A 543 -2.47 6.26 -31.79
CA ASN A 543 -3.18 7.54 -31.59
C ASN A 543 -4.29 7.75 -32.66
N PRO A 544 -5.58 7.77 -32.28
CA PRO A 544 -6.73 7.92 -33.19
C PRO A 544 -6.80 9.19 -34.05
N ASN A 545 -5.88 10.12 -33.84
CA ASN A 545 -5.89 11.44 -34.46
C ASN A 545 -4.54 11.82 -35.08
N ASP A 546 -3.61 10.87 -35.17
CA ASP A 546 -2.33 11.06 -35.88
C ASP A 546 -2.23 10.03 -37.00
N PRO A 547 -2.35 10.45 -38.28
CA PRO A 547 -2.34 9.52 -39.41
C PRO A 547 -0.97 8.87 -39.64
N ASN A 548 0.04 9.19 -38.81
CA ASN A 548 1.35 8.54 -38.77
C ASN A 548 1.52 7.61 -37.57
N SER A 549 0.55 7.57 -36.65
CA SER A 549 0.48 6.70 -35.49
C SER A 549 -0.31 5.44 -35.80
N GLN A 550 -0.05 4.81 -36.95
CA GLN A 550 -0.74 3.59 -37.29
C GLN A 550 -0.37 2.47 -36.32
N PRO A 551 -1.34 1.68 -35.84
CA PRO A 551 -1.03 0.50 -35.08
C PRO A 551 -0.22 -0.43 -35.98
N THR A 552 0.87 -0.97 -35.46
CA THR A 552 1.67 -1.96 -36.20
C THR A 552 0.77 -3.16 -36.50
N SER A 553 0.26 -3.24 -37.73
CA SER A 553 -0.69 -4.29 -38.08
C SER A 553 -0.05 -5.66 -37.87
N ILE A 554 -0.84 -6.64 -37.43
CA ILE A 554 -0.44 -8.05 -37.40
C ILE A 554 0.05 -8.54 -38.79
N ASP A 555 -0.35 -7.86 -39.87
CA ASP A 555 0.11 -8.17 -41.23
C ASP A 555 1.57 -7.77 -41.49
N ASP A 556 2.17 -6.86 -40.69
CA ASP A 556 3.56 -6.42 -40.89
C ASP A 556 4.61 -7.40 -40.34
N LEU A 557 4.18 -8.43 -39.59
CA LEU A 557 5.02 -9.59 -39.25
C LEU A 557 5.38 -10.43 -40.49
N ALA A 558 4.64 -10.32 -41.59
CA ALA A 558 4.96 -11.01 -42.84
C ALA A 558 6.23 -10.44 -43.53
N ASN A 559 6.56 -9.17 -43.28
CA ASN A 559 7.75 -8.52 -43.85
C ASN A 559 9.06 -8.84 -43.12
N LEU A 560 8.99 -9.46 -41.93
CA LEU A 560 10.15 -9.97 -41.19
C LEU A 560 10.59 -11.39 -41.62
N GLY A 561 9.96 -11.96 -42.66
CA GLY A 561 10.34 -13.28 -43.21
C GLY A 561 9.95 -14.48 -42.34
N VAL A 562 9.10 -14.29 -41.33
CA VAL A 562 8.61 -15.38 -40.48
C VAL A 562 7.36 -15.99 -41.11
N SER A 563 7.51 -17.09 -41.84
CA SER A 563 6.37 -17.89 -42.30
C SER A 563 5.95 -18.87 -41.22
N ILE A 564 4.81 -18.63 -40.59
CA ILE A 564 4.19 -19.56 -39.64
C ILE A 564 3.13 -20.38 -40.40
N TYR A 565 3.40 -21.67 -40.61
CA TYR A 565 2.39 -22.58 -41.14
C TYR A 565 1.74 -23.34 -39.98
N PRO A 566 0.40 -23.26 -39.79
CA PRO A 566 -0.26 -24.08 -38.79
C PRO A 566 -0.10 -25.55 -39.16
N ASN A 567 0.16 -26.40 -38.16
CA ASN A 567 0.17 -27.84 -38.35
C ASN A 567 -1.25 -28.27 -38.78
N PRO A 568 -1.44 -28.81 -40.00
CA PRO A 568 -2.77 -29.09 -40.56
C PRO A 568 -3.51 -30.25 -39.86
N SER A 569 -2.88 -30.92 -38.89
CA SER A 569 -3.50 -31.98 -38.10
C SER A 569 -4.09 -31.51 -36.76
N THR A 570 -3.64 -30.38 -36.22
CA THR A 570 -4.05 -29.92 -34.86
C THR A 570 -4.55 -28.48 -34.81
N GLY A 571 -4.22 -27.63 -35.78
CA GLY A 571 -4.68 -26.23 -35.82
C GLY A 571 -4.13 -25.34 -34.69
N ILE A 572 -3.13 -25.81 -33.93
CA ILE A 572 -2.51 -25.06 -32.82
C ILE A 572 -1.14 -24.54 -33.28
N ILE A 573 -0.87 -23.27 -32.99
CA ILE A 573 0.43 -22.61 -33.11
C ILE A 573 0.97 -22.42 -31.69
N ASN A 574 2.13 -23.01 -31.39
CA ASN A 574 2.85 -22.73 -30.15
C ASN A 574 3.93 -21.69 -30.45
N LEU A 575 3.85 -20.55 -29.78
CA LEU A 575 4.95 -19.60 -29.67
C LEU A 575 5.50 -19.76 -28.25
N GLU A 576 6.73 -20.27 -28.13
CA GLU A 576 7.45 -20.26 -26.84
C GLU A 576 8.10 -18.89 -26.66
N SER A 577 7.91 -18.30 -25.48
CA SER A 577 8.68 -17.15 -24.97
C SER A 577 9.97 -17.60 -24.30
#